data_AF-A0A3A8EGA1-F1
#
_entry.id   AF-A0A3A8EGA1-F1
#
_cell.length_a   1.000
_cell.length_b   1.000
_cell.length_c   1.000
_cell.angle_alpha   90.00
_cell.angle_beta   90.00
_cell.angle_gamma   90.00
#
_symmetry.space_group_name_H-M   'P 1'
#
loop_
_entity.id
_entity.type
_entity.pdbx_description
1 polymer ?
#
loop_
_entity_poly.entity_id
_entity_poly.type
_entity_poly.pdbx_seq_one_letter_code
_entity_poly.pdbx_strand_id
1 'polypeptide(L)'
;MKKFMVAALTGLVTFIGATTGTAFASEQECQKLKNDHDVIYASKGFCFKDPEAKAKFGNDNCYTTKPKFSEKEQQRLDAIKERQKELNCK
;
A
#
# COMPACT_ATOMS: atom_id res chain seq x y z
N MET A 1 5.64 61.80 20.35
CA MET A 1 5.67 61.04 19.09
C MET A 1 6.38 59.72 19.31
N LYS A 2 5.65 58.59 19.15
CA LYS A 2 6.07 57.29 18.56
C LYS A 2 4.94 56.30 18.85
N LYS A 3 4.03 56.17 17.89
CA LYS A 3 2.99 55.14 17.80
C LYS A 3 3.56 54.08 16.88
N PHE A 4 3.81 52.85 17.32
CA PHE A 4 3.90 51.66 16.45
C PHE A 4 3.61 50.46 17.35
N MET A 5 2.37 49.97 17.35
CA MET A 5 1.89 48.86 16.52
C MET A 5 1.95 47.55 17.33
N VAL A 6 0.84 47.28 18.02
CA VAL A 6 0.47 45.95 18.50
C VAL A 6 -0.02 45.17 17.28
N ALA A 7 0.73 44.16 16.86
CA ALA A 7 0.26 43.17 15.89
C ALA A 7 0.10 41.83 16.62
N ALA A 8 -1.14 41.54 16.98
CA ALA A 8 -1.60 40.21 17.33
C ALA A 8 -1.54 39.33 16.07
N LEU A 9 -0.84 38.20 16.14
CA LEU A 9 -1.04 37.08 15.23
C LEU A 9 -1.31 35.85 16.08
N THR A 10 -2.60 35.59 16.23
CA THR A 10 -3.22 34.35 16.68
C THR A 10 -2.56 33.15 16.00
N GLY A 11 -1.74 32.42 16.74
CA GLY A 11 -1.28 31.08 16.36
C GLY A 11 -2.41 30.07 16.49
N LEU A 12 -3.40 30.18 15.61
CA LEU A 12 -4.39 29.13 15.41
C LEU A 12 -3.82 28.16 14.35
N VAL A 13 -2.95 27.25 14.78
CA VAL A 13 -2.75 26.02 14.01
C VAL A 13 -3.64 24.98 14.64
N THR A 14 -4.89 25.01 14.20
CA THR A 14 -5.88 23.96 14.42
C THR A 14 -5.27 22.65 13.89
N PHE A 15 -4.88 21.76 14.78
CA PHE A 15 -4.55 20.38 14.47
C PHE A 15 -5.86 19.64 14.13
N ILE A 16 -6.48 19.98 12.99
CA ILE A 16 -7.61 19.25 12.43
C ILE A 16 -7.03 18.25 11.45
N GLY A 17 -6.91 17.00 11.91
CA GLY A 17 -6.54 15.88 11.06
C GLY A 17 -7.05 14.53 11.55
N ALA A 18 -8.04 14.51 12.44
CA ALA A 18 -8.54 13.27 13.03
C ALA A 18 -10.08 13.18 12.97
N THR A 19 -10.67 13.14 11.77
CA THR A 19 -12.09 12.77 11.59
C THR A 19 -12.43 12.05 10.26
N THR A 20 -11.50 11.36 9.59
CA THR A 20 -11.80 10.47 8.42
C THR A 20 -10.95 9.19 8.38
N GLY A 21 -10.48 8.71 9.53
CA GLY A 21 -9.38 7.74 9.66
C GLY A 21 -9.64 6.26 9.32
N THR A 22 -10.75 5.88 8.69
CA THR A 22 -10.98 4.46 8.33
C THR A 22 -10.63 4.14 6.88
N ALA A 23 -10.85 5.06 5.94
CA ALA A 23 -10.63 4.81 4.51
C ALA A 23 -9.15 4.94 4.08
N PHE A 24 -8.39 5.86 4.68
CA PHE A 24 -6.96 6.02 4.37
C PHE A 24 -6.11 4.87 4.92
N ALA A 25 -6.48 4.37 6.11
CA ALA A 25 -5.83 3.21 6.72
C ALA A 25 -6.08 1.94 5.91
N SER A 26 -7.32 1.73 5.43
CA SER A 26 -7.66 0.57 4.59
C SER A 26 -6.98 0.60 3.23
N GLU A 27 -6.87 1.76 2.57
CA GLU A 27 -6.17 1.88 1.29
C GLU A 27 -4.69 1.53 1.41
N GLN A 28 -4.01 2.07 2.44
CA GLN A 28 -2.61 1.74 2.70
C GLN A 28 -2.41 0.25 3.02
N GLU A 29 -3.32 -0.36 3.78
CA GLU A 29 -3.30 -1.79 4.05
C GLU A 29 -3.51 -2.62 2.78
N CYS A 30 -4.44 -2.22 1.90
CA CYS A 30 -4.65 -2.86 0.60
C CYS A 30 -3.40 -2.82 -0.28
N GLN A 31 -2.71 -1.67 -0.34
CA GLN A 31 -1.45 -1.54 -1.09
C GLN A 31 -0.36 -2.44 -0.51
N LYS A 32 -0.29 -2.55 0.81
CA LYS A 32 0.63 -3.48 1.48
C LYS A 32 0.31 -4.94 1.14
N LEU A 33 -0.96 -5.34 1.22
CA LEU A 33 -1.40 -6.70 0.90
C LEU A 33 -1.12 -7.05 -0.57
N LYS A 34 -1.37 -6.12 -1.50
CA LYS A 34 -0.99 -6.29 -2.92
C LYS A 34 0.51 -6.48 -3.06
N ASN A 35 1.31 -5.66 -2.37
CA ASN A 35 2.76 -5.80 -2.42
C ASN A 35 3.24 -7.15 -1.85
N ASP A 36 2.70 -7.59 -0.72
CA ASP A 36 3.07 -8.87 -0.10
C ASP A 36 2.72 -10.05 -1.01
N HIS A 37 1.58 -9.98 -1.70
CA HIS A 37 1.20 -10.92 -2.77
C HIS A 37 2.24 -10.91 -3.91
N ASP A 38 2.56 -9.72 -4.44
CA ASP A 38 3.48 -9.59 -5.58
C ASP A 38 4.91 -10.04 -5.22
N VAL A 39 5.38 -9.80 -3.99
CA VAL A 39 6.68 -10.32 -3.51
C VAL A 39 6.72 -11.85 -3.54
N ILE A 40 5.64 -12.53 -3.11
CA ILE A 40 5.55 -13.99 -3.16
C ILE A 40 5.58 -14.47 -4.62
N TYR A 41 4.90 -13.78 -5.55
CA TYR A 41 4.93 -14.15 -6.96
C TYR A 41 6.31 -13.92 -7.59
N ALA A 42 6.94 -12.78 -7.29
CA ALA A 42 8.28 -12.44 -7.79
C ALA A 42 9.32 -13.48 -7.36
N SER A 43 9.24 -13.95 -6.11
CA SER A 43 10.17 -14.98 -5.58
C SER A 43 10.07 -16.32 -6.31
N LYS A 44 8.95 -16.57 -7.02
CA LYS A 44 8.75 -17.76 -7.85
C LYS A 44 9.08 -17.55 -9.33
N GLY A 45 9.68 -16.42 -9.68
CA GLY A 45 10.04 -16.07 -11.05
C GLY A 45 8.85 -15.71 -11.93
N PHE A 46 7.77 -15.20 -11.32
CA PHE A 46 6.57 -14.80 -12.06
C PHE A 46 6.83 -13.62 -13.00
N CYS A 47 6.39 -13.75 -14.24
CA CYS A 47 6.40 -12.67 -15.22
C CYS A 47 5.16 -11.79 -15.06
N PHE A 48 5.32 -10.63 -14.41
CA PHE A 48 4.22 -9.69 -14.21
C PHE A 48 3.71 -9.15 -15.53
N LYS A 49 2.39 -8.92 -15.63
CA LYS A 49 1.76 -8.23 -16.77
C LYS A 49 1.45 -6.76 -16.46
N ASP A 50 1.08 -6.51 -15.21
CA ASP A 50 0.79 -5.21 -14.64
C ASP A 50 1.99 -4.25 -14.76
N PRO A 51 1.83 -3.03 -15.33
CA PRO A 51 2.93 -2.08 -15.48
C PRO A 51 3.59 -1.68 -14.15
N GLU A 52 2.82 -1.53 -13.08
CA GLU A 52 3.36 -1.13 -11.77
C GLU A 52 4.21 -2.24 -11.16
N ALA A 53 3.71 -3.47 -11.14
CA ALA A 53 4.49 -4.62 -10.68
C ALA A 53 5.73 -4.87 -11.55
N LYS A 54 5.63 -4.70 -12.87
CA LYS A 54 6.82 -4.76 -13.76
C LYS A 54 7.84 -3.69 -13.43
N ALA A 55 7.42 -2.44 -13.21
CA ALA A 55 8.33 -1.36 -12.85
C ALA A 55 9.02 -1.61 -11.50
N LYS A 56 8.34 -2.29 -10.58
CA LYS A 56 8.85 -2.59 -9.24
C LYS A 56 9.74 -3.83 -9.16
N PHE A 57 9.32 -4.93 -9.75
CA PHE A 57 10.00 -6.23 -9.64
C PHE A 57 10.83 -6.59 -10.88
N GLY A 58 10.69 -5.85 -11.97
CA GLY A 58 11.29 -6.16 -13.25
C GLY A 58 10.67 -7.40 -13.91
N ASN A 59 11.09 -7.69 -15.12
CA ASN A 59 10.75 -8.93 -15.84
C ASN A 59 11.96 -9.52 -16.59
N ASP A 60 13.17 -8.97 -16.41
CA ASP A 60 14.34 -9.36 -17.20
C ASP A 60 14.77 -10.81 -16.96
N ASN A 61 14.44 -11.36 -15.78
CA ASN A 61 14.81 -12.72 -15.34
C ASN A 61 13.61 -13.56 -14.88
N CYS A 62 12.39 -13.20 -15.26
CA CYS A 62 11.22 -14.02 -14.97
C CYS A 62 11.16 -15.22 -15.93
N TYR A 63 10.56 -16.33 -15.49
CA TYR A 63 10.53 -17.59 -16.28
C TYR A 63 9.21 -18.35 -16.22
N THR A 64 8.21 -17.86 -15.50
CA THR A 64 6.91 -18.54 -15.40
C THR A 64 5.75 -17.55 -15.35
N THR A 65 4.59 -17.97 -15.86
CA THR A 65 3.30 -17.31 -15.65
C THR A 65 2.37 -18.11 -14.73
N LYS A 66 2.84 -19.27 -14.25
CA LYS A 66 2.10 -20.20 -13.38
C LYS A 66 3.06 -20.76 -12.32
N PRO A 67 3.52 -19.93 -11.38
CA PRO A 67 4.40 -20.36 -10.31
C PRO A 67 3.73 -21.46 -9.47
N LYS A 68 4.54 -22.40 -8.99
CA LYS A 68 4.11 -23.40 -8.00
C LYS A 68 4.50 -22.91 -6.61
N PHE A 69 3.53 -22.84 -5.72
CA PHE A 69 3.73 -22.43 -4.34
C PHE A 69 3.84 -23.66 -3.43
N SER A 70 4.65 -23.55 -2.39
CA SER A 70 4.59 -24.45 -1.25
C SER A 70 3.26 -24.26 -0.49
N GLU A 71 2.89 -25.22 0.34
CA GLU A 71 1.68 -25.11 1.17
C GLU A 71 1.69 -23.84 2.04
N LYS A 72 2.84 -23.50 2.61
CA LYS A 72 3.00 -22.29 3.44
C LYS A 72 2.83 -21.01 2.63
N GLU A 73 3.39 -20.95 1.41
CA GLU A 73 3.21 -19.81 0.52
C GLU A 73 1.74 -19.68 0.09
N GLN A 74 1.09 -20.81 -0.22
CA GLN A 74 -0.33 -20.82 -0.57
C GLN A 74 -1.21 -20.33 0.58
N GLN A 75 -0.97 -20.81 1.81
CA GLN A 75 -1.67 -20.32 3.01
C GLN A 75 -1.51 -18.82 3.21
N ARG A 76 -0.32 -18.26 2.90
CA ARG A 76 -0.10 -16.81 2.97
C ARG A 76 -0.88 -16.07 1.90
N LEU A 77 -0.90 -16.57 0.67
CA LEU A 77 -1.68 -15.98 -0.42
C LEU A 77 -3.18 -16.01 -0.12
N ASP A 78 -3.68 -17.10 0.45
CA ASP A 78 -5.09 -17.24 0.84
C ASP A 78 -5.45 -16.26 1.95
N ALA A 79 -4.60 -16.12 2.98
CA ALA A 79 -4.80 -15.13 4.04
C ALA A 79 -4.77 -13.69 3.52
N ILE A 80 -3.86 -13.37 2.58
CA ILE A 80 -3.81 -12.06 1.93
C ILE A 80 -5.12 -11.79 1.19
N LYS A 81 -5.61 -12.76 0.42
CA LYS A 81 -6.85 -12.66 -0.35
C LYS A 81 -8.08 -12.47 0.56
N GLU A 82 -8.14 -13.20 1.67
CA GLU A 82 -9.21 -13.04 2.67
C GLU A 82 -9.20 -11.63 3.27
N ARG A 83 -8.03 -11.12 3.67
CA ARG A 83 -7.88 -9.75 4.17
C ARG A 83 -8.25 -8.69 3.13
N GLN A 84 -7.85 -8.87 1.88
CA GLN A 84 -8.24 -7.97 0.80
C GLN A 84 -9.76 -7.92 0.61
N LYS A 85 -10.43 -9.06 0.75
CA LYS A 85 -11.90 -9.15 0.68
C LYS A 85 -12.56 -8.47 1.88
N GLU A 86 -12.06 -8.68 3.10
CA GLU A 86 -12.58 -8.02 4.31
C GLU A 86 -12.48 -6.50 4.23
N LEU A 87 -11.39 -5.99 3.66
CA LEU A 87 -11.13 -4.55 3.49
C LEU A 87 -11.77 -3.94 2.24
N ASN A 88 -12.40 -4.76 1.39
CA ASN A 88 -12.94 -4.36 0.09
C ASN A 88 -11.90 -3.62 -0.78
N CYS A 89 -10.68 -4.15 -0.82
CA CYS A 89 -9.62 -3.63 -1.69
C CYS A 89 -10.08 -3.62 -3.15
N LYS A 90 -9.80 -2.52 -3.85
CA LYS A 90 -10.22 -2.29 -5.24
C LYS A 90 -9.16 -2.69 -6.25
#